data_AF-A0A3R9NHU8-F1
#
_entry.id   AF-A0A3R9NHU8-F1
#
_cell.length_a   1.000
_cell.length_b   1.000
_cell.length_c   1.000
_cell.angle_alpha   90.00
_cell.angle_beta   90.00
_cell.angle_gamma   90.00
#
_symmetry.space_group_name_H-M   'P 1'
#
loop_
_entity.id
_entity.type
_entity.pdbx_description
1 polymer ?
#
loop_
_entity_poly.entity_id
_entity_poly.type
_entity_poly.pdbx_seq_one_letter_code
_entity_poly.pdbx_strand_id
1 'polypeptide(L)' 'MFEKASKYVLVYLMLIVSFMLFFSTLGYYVFVYDWSTSTLEITINAALLIILLVASIAIYYFAEKIKSRL' A
#
# COMPACT_ATOMS: atom_id res chain seq x y z
N MET A 1 -0.15 30.29 2.91
CA MET A 1 -0.60 29.60 1.67
C MET A 1 0.29 28.40 1.34
N PHE A 2 1.62 28.54 1.31
CA PHE A 2 2.57 27.45 1.02
C PHE A 2 2.46 26.26 1.98
N GLU A 3 2.34 26.50 3.28
CA GLU A 3 2.19 25.42 4.28
C GLU A 3 0.96 24.55 4.02
N LYS A 4 -0.20 25.17 3.74
CA LYS A 4 -1.43 24.44 3.43
C LYS A 4 -1.30 23.64 2.12
N ALA A 5 -0.70 24.24 1.08
CA ALA A 5 -0.43 23.54 -0.17
C ALA A 5 0.49 22.32 0.02
N SER A 6 1.58 22.46 0.79
CA SER A 6 2.51 21.36 1.07
C SER A 6 1.84 20.18 1.79
N LYS A 7 0.92 20.45 2.72
CA LYS A 7 0.16 19.39 3.41
C LYS A 7 -0.77 18.64 2.45
N TYR A 8 -1.45 19.33 1.53
CA TYR A 8 -2.26 18.65 0.51
C TYR A 8 -1.39 17.78 -0.39
N VAL A 9 -0.24 18.28 -0.87
CA VAL A 9 0.68 17.49 -1.71
C VAL A 9 1.11 16.23 -0.97
N LEU A 10 1.50 16.33 0.29
CA LEU A 10 1.92 15.18 1.10
C LEU A 10 0.79 14.15 1.25
N VAL A 11 -0.43 14.59 1.55
CA VAL A 11 -1.59 13.70 1.65
C VAL A 11 -1.87 12.97 0.34
N TYR A 12 -1.88 13.68 -0.79
CA TYR A 12 -2.12 13.05 -2.09
C TYR A 12 -0.98 12.11 -2.50
N LEU A 13 0.28 12.42 -2.17
CA LEU A 13 1.39 11.50 -2.35
C LEU A 13 1.18 10.22 -1.54
N MET A 14 0.75 10.31 -0.28
CA MET A 14 0.44 9.12 0.54
C MET A 14 -0.69 8.29 -0.08
N LEU A 15 -1.75 8.93 -0.59
CA LEU A 15 -2.85 8.24 -1.27
C LEU A 15 -2.37 7.50 -2.53
N ILE A 16 -1.55 8.16 -3.35
CA ILE A 16 -0.96 7.56 -4.55
C ILE A 16 -0.06 6.38 -4.17
N VAL A 17 0.80 6.52 -3.16
CA VAL A 17 1.67 5.43 -2.68
C VAL A 17 0.85 4.25 -2.17
N SER A 18 -0.21 4.51 -1.39
CA SER A 18 -1.11 3.46 -0.93
C SER A 18 -1.77 2.72 -2.10
N PHE A 19 -2.30 3.46 -3.07
CA PHE A 19 -2.90 2.89 -4.27
C PHE A 19 -1.90 2.04 -5.06
N MET A 20 -0.72 2.58 -5.34
CA MET A 20 0.34 1.87 -6.07
C MET A 20 0.77 0.60 -5.32
N LEU A 21 0.93 0.68 -4.00
CA LEU A 21 1.30 -0.47 -3.16
C LEU A 21 0.24 -1.56 -3.18
N PHE A 22 -1.04 -1.20 -3.09
CA PHE A 22 -2.14 -2.16 -3.16
C PHE A 22 -2.15 -2.88 -4.51
N PHE A 23 -2.12 -2.13 -5.61
CA PHE A 23 -2.19 -2.72 -6.95
C PHE A 23 -0.92 -3.48 -7.34
N SER A 24 0.26 -3.06 -6.88
CA SER A 24 1.49 -3.83 -7.12
C SER A 24 1.50 -5.13 -6.32
N THR A 25 1.05 -5.10 -5.06
CA THR A 25 0.92 -6.31 -4.21
C THR A 25 -0.09 -7.29 -4.81
N LEU A 26 -1.26 -6.80 -5.20
CA LEU A 26 -2.29 -7.60 -5.85
C LEU A 26 -1.82 -8.13 -7.21
N GLY A 27 -1.20 -7.27 -8.02
CA GLY A 27 -0.69 -7.64 -9.33
C GLY A 27 0.41 -8.70 -9.24
N TYR A 28 1.31 -8.58 -8.27
CA TYR A 28 2.31 -9.60 -8.00
C TYR A 28 1.66 -10.95 -7.64
N TYR A 29 0.70 -10.95 -6.71
CA TYR A 29 -0.01 -12.15 -6.30
C TYR A 29 -0.74 -12.85 -7.46
N VAL A 30 -1.42 -12.10 -8.32
CA VAL A 30 -2.24 -12.65 -9.42
C VAL A 30 -1.41 -13.04 -10.64
N PHE A 31 -0.46 -12.19 -11.05
CA PHE A 31 0.15 -12.29 -12.38
C PHE A 31 1.61 -12.74 -12.37
N VAL A 32 2.32 -12.60 -11.23
CA VAL A 32 3.77 -12.80 -11.18
C VAL A 32 4.17 -13.99 -10.31
N TYR A 33 3.49 -14.19 -9.17
CA TYR A 33 3.90 -15.21 -8.22
C TYR A 33 3.61 -16.63 -8.72
N ASP A 34 4.64 -17.46 -8.71
CA ASP A 34 4.54 -18.88 -9.04
C ASP A 34 4.21 -19.72 -7.81
N TRP A 35 3.00 -20.29 -7.80
CA TRP A 35 2.49 -21.14 -6.73
C TRP A 35 3.02 -22.57 -6.77
N SER A 36 3.83 -22.93 -7.76
CA SER A 36 4.44 -24.27 -7.87
C SER A 36 5.71 -24.46 -7.04
N THR A 37 6.05 -23.46 -6.21
CA THR A 37 7.23 -23.42 -5.34
C THR A 37 7.04 -24.20 -4.03
N SER A 38 8.08 -24.27 -3.19
CA SER A 38 8.03 -24.99 -1.92
C SER A 38 7.03 -24.38 -0.93
N THR A 39 6.46 -25.20 -0.04
CA THR A 39 5.49 -24.74 0.98
C THR A 39 6.05 -23.63 1.87
N LEU A 40 7.36 -23.67 2.14
CA LEU A 40 8.03 -22.64 2.94
C LEU A 40 8.07 -21.29 2.20
N GLU A 41 8.42 -21.31 0.90
CA GLU A 41 8.43 -20.10 0.06
C GLU A 41 7.04 -19.50 -0.08
N ILE A 42 6.02 -20.34 -0.28
CA ILE A 42 4.62 -19.92 -0.32
C ILE A 42 4.22 -19.23 0.98
N THR A 43 4.59 -19.80 2.13
CA THR A 43 4.24 -19.25 3.44
C THR A 43 4.87 -17.87 3.67
N ILE A 44 6.15 -17.71 3.31
CA ILE A 44 6.85 -16.42 3.45
C ILE A 44 6.22 -15.37 2.55
N ASN A 45 5.95 -15.70 1.28
CA ASN A 45 5.32 -14.76 0.35
C ASN A 45 3.92 -14.37 0.79
N ALA A 46 3.09 -15.33 1.22
CA ALA A 46 1.76 -15.05 1.73
C ALA A 46 1.82 -14.08 2.93
N ALA A 47 2.74 -14.28 3.87
CA ALA A 47 2.93 -13.38 5.01
C ALA A 47 3.34 -11.97 4.56
N LEU A 48 4.27 -11.85 3.62
CA LEU A 48 4.68 -10.56 3.06
C LEU A 48 3.53 -9.84 2.36
N LEU A 49 2.74 -10.54 1.56
CA LEU A 49 1.59 -9.96 0.86
C LEU A 49 0.54 -9.43 1.83
N ILE A 50 0.25 -10.16 2.91
CA ILE A 50 -0.66 -9.70 3.96
C ILE A 50 -0.11 -8.42 4.61
N ILE A 51 1.18 -8.39 4.96
CA ILE A 51 1.82 -7.21 5.56
C ILE A 51 1.72 -6.00 4.62
N LEU A 52 2.04 -6.18 3.34
CA LEU A 52 1.98 -5.09 2.34
C LEU A 52 0.55 -4.60 2.11
N LEU A 53 -0.43 -5.50 2.11
CA LEU A 53 -1.85 -5.15 2.00
C LEU A 53 -2.33 -4.36 3.23
N VAL A 54 -1.96 -4.81 4.43
CA VAL A 54 -2.27 -4.08 5.67
C VAL A 54 -1.59 -2.71 5.67
N ALA A 55 -0.33 -2.64 5.23
CA ALA A 55 0.39 -1.38 5.11
C ALA A 55 -0.26 -0.43 4.11
N SER A 56 -0.71 -0.91 2.94
CA SER A 56 -1.40 -0.06 1.97
C SER A 56 -2.69 0.52 2.55
N ILE A 57 -3.49 -0.31 3.23
CA ILE A 57 -4.74 0.14 3.88
C ILE A 57 -4.45 1.12 5.01
N ALA A 58 -3.42 0.86 5.83
CA ALA A 58 -3.03 1.75 6.92
C ALA A 58 -2.61 3.13 6.38
N ILE A 59 -1.77 3.18 5.34
CA ILE A 59 -1.34 4.44 4.71
C ILE A 59 -2.55 5.21 4.18
N TYR A 60 -3.49 4.53 3.49
CA TYR A 60 -4.72 5.15 3.01
C TYR A 60 -5.52 5.76 4.16
N TYR A 61 -5.77 4.98 5.22
CA TYR A 61 -6.51 5.44 6.39
C TYR A 61 -5.86 6.67 7.04
N PHE A 62 -4.54 6.64 7.24
CA PHE A 62 -3.82 7.79 7.80
C PHE A 62 -3.89 9.01 6.87
N ALA A 63 -3.74 8.83 5.57
CA ALA A 63 -3.82 9.91 4.60
C ALA A 63 -5.21 10.57 4.59
N GLU A 64 -6.29 9.79 4.54
CA GLU A 64 -7.67 10.32 4.61
C GLU A 64 -7.95 10.97 5.98
N LYS A 65 -7.42 10.42 7.07
CA LYS A 65 -7.54 11.03 8.41
C LYS A 65 -6.85 12.40 8.46
N ILE A 66 -5.66 12.56 7.87
CA ILE A 66 -4.98 13.85 7.77
C ILE A 66 -5.77 14.80 6.88
N LYS A 67 -6.23 14.33 5.71
CA LYS A 67 -7.04 15.09 4.76
C LYS A 67 -8.30 15.68 5.38
N SER A 68 -9.00 14.91 6.23
CA SER A 68 -10.21 15.37 6.93
C SER A 68 -9.97 16.52 7.92
N ARG A 69 -8.70 16.80 8.26
CA ARG A 69 -8.28 17.83 9.22
C ARG A 69 -7.56 19.02 8.57
N LEU A 70 -7.51 19.07 7.22
CA LEU A 70 -6.88 20.15 6.42
C LEU A 70 -7.90 21.18 5.90
#